data_AF-A0A931MBS4-F1
#
_entry.id   AF-A0A931MBS4-F1
#
_cell.length_a   1.000
_cell.length_b   1.000
_cell.length_c   1.000
_cell.angle_alpha   90.00
_cell.angle_beta   90.00
_cell.angle_gamma   90.00
#
_symmetry.space_group_name_H-M   'P 1'
#
loop_
_entity.id
_entity.type
_entity.pdbx_description
1 polymer ?
#
loop_
_entity_poly.entity_id
_entity_poly.type
_entity_poly.pdbx_seq_one_letter_code
_entity_poly.pdbx_strand_id
1 'polypeptide(L)'
;MLCVAAPAFSQELSGLDIMKEQKKRHEAAQEYENIKMVLVDSSNNKETRELKRYAKKDSAGLFKYLARFEGPADIRGTALLTWEQKDREDDQWLYMPAYGQKLKRIAGGNKKGYFMGTDFSYEDLRPEKLETHTYAVLKKEKYDNQDCYVIESLPSTDEEK
;
A
#
# COMPACT_ATOMS: atom_id res chain seq x y z
N MET A 1 -12.53 55.79 -8.40
CA MET A 1 -11.40 54.85 -8.25
C MET A 1 -11.93 53.49 -8.65
N LEU A 2 -11.59 53.00 -9.85
CA LEU A 2 -12.14 51.75 -10.41
C LEU A 2 -11.22 50.60 -9.95
N CYS A 3 -11.71 49.75 -9.03
CA CYS A 3 -10.99 48.52 -8.66
C CYS A 3 -11.16 47.51 -9.79
N VAL A 4 -10.08 47.27 -10.54
CA VAL A 4 -9.98 46.12 -11.45
C VAL A 4 -9.65 44.91 -10.59
N ALA A 5 -10.63 44.04 -10.36
CA ALA A 5 -10.38 42.73 -9.76
C ALA A 5 -9.64 41.87 -10.80
N ALA A 6 -8.39 41.51 -10.50
CA ALA A 6 -7.68 40.51 -11.28
C ALA A 6 -8.37 39.15 -11.10
N PRO A 7 -8.62 38.38 -12.17
CA PRO A 7 -9.12 37.03 -12.03
C PRO A 7 -8.12 36.20 -11.24
N ALA A 8 -8.55 35.67 -10.10
CA ALA A 8 -7.81 34.66 -9.37
C ALA A 8 -7.87 33.36 -10.20
N PHE A 9 -6.79 33.06 -10.93
CA PHE A 9 -6.61 31.75 -11.52
C PHE A 9 -6.35 30.77 -10.37
N SER A 10 -7.38 30.01 -9.98
CA SER A 10 -7.18 28.80 -9.19
C SER A 10 -6.37 27.84 -10.06
N GLN A 11 -5.09 27.66 -9.77
CA GLN A 11 -4.32 26.58 -10.38
C GLN A 11 -5.01 25.26 -10.02
N GLU A 12 -5.36 24.47 -11.03
CA GLU A 12 -5.86 23.12 -10.79
C GLU A 12 -4.75 22.30 -10.12
N LEU A 13 -5.12 21.51 -9.11
CA LEU A 13 -4.17 20.65 -8.41
C LEU A 13 -3.55 19.65 -9.39
N SER A 14 -2.23 19.48 -9.33
CA SER A 14 -1.58 18.42 -10.09
C SER A 14 -1.92 17.04 -9.50
N GLY A 15 -1.70 15.97 -10.28
CA GLY A 15 -1.88 14.61 -9.79
C GLY A 15 -1.02 14.32 -8.55
N LEU A 16 0.22 14.82 -8.53
CA LEU A 16 1.12 14.69 -7.38
C LEU A 16 0.61 15.45 -6.15
N ASP A 17 0.02 16.63 -6.30
CA ASP A 17 -0.55 17.37 -5.17
C ASP A 17 -1.73 16.63 -4.54
N ILE A 18 -2.57 16.01 -5.38
CA ILE A 18 -3.70 15.19 -4.94
C ILE A 18 -3.20 13.95 -4.18
N MET A 19 -2.20 13.24 -4.70
CA MET A 19 -1.63 12.06 -4.03
C MET A 19 -0.92 12.42 -2.72
N LYS A 20 -0.21 13.55 -2.65
CA LYS A 20 0.38 14.05 -1.40
C LYS A 20 -0.67 14.34 -0.34
N GLU A 21 -1.77 14.98 -0.73
CA GLU A 21 -2.88 15.26 0.19
C GLU A 21 -3.60 13.97 0.63
N GLN A 22 -3.80 13.01 -0.28
CA GLN A 22 -4.37 11.70 0.06
C GLN A 22 -3.48 10.96 1.06
N LYS A 23 -2.17 10.84 0.79
CA LYS A 23 -1.21 10.19 1.68
C LYS A 23 -1.19 10.85 3.06
N LYS A 24 -1.16 12.18 3.10
CA LYS A 24 -1.20 12.96 4.35
C LYS A 24 -2.47 12.69 5.17
N ARG A 25 -3.63 12.56 4.54
CA ARG A 25 -4.90 12.27 5.22
C ARG A 25 -4.97 10.85 5.78
N HIS A 26 -4.31 9.90 5.13
CA HIS A 26 -4.26 8.51 5.56
C HIS A 26 -3.14 8.24 6.57
N GLU A 27 -2.21 9.17 6.77
CA GLU A 27 -1.07 8.95 7.63
C GLU A 27 -1.45 8.93 9.11
N ALA A 28 -1.18 7.80 9.77
CA ALA A 28 -1.14 7.69 11.22
C ALA A 28 0.26 7.23 11.68
N ALA A 29 0.72 7.76 12.83
CA ALA A 29 2.03 7.41 13.38
C ALA A 29 2.10 5.93 13.81
N GLN A 30 0.96 5.37 14.23
CA GLN A 30 0.80 3.97 14.63
C GLN A 30 -0.61 3.50 14.26
N GLU A 31 -0.70 2.27 13.77
CA GLU A 31 -1.96 1.62 13.42
C GLU A 31 -1.98 0.18 13.95
N TYR A 32 -3.18 -0.27 14.34
CA TYR A 32 -3.47 -1.65 14.66
C TYR A 32 -4.80 -2.05 14.02
N GLU A 33 -4.81 -3.18 13.33
CA GLU A 33 -5.97 -3.66 12.62
C GLU A 33 -6.22 -5.14 12.88
N ASN A 34 -7.50 -5.51 13.03
CA ASN A 34 -7.96 -6.88 12.95
C ASN A 34 -8.67 -7.05 11.60
N ILE A 35 -8.11 -7.88 10.73
CA ILE A 35 -8.57 -8.03 9.34
C ILE A 35 -9.15 -9.43 9.17
N LYS A 36 -10.36 -9.49 8.59
CA LYS A 36 -10.93 -10.71 8.02
C LYS A 36 -10.81 -10.64 6.51
N MET A 37 -10.02 -11.52 5.95
CA MET A 37 -9.79 -11.62 4.51
C MET A 37 -10.56 -12.83 3.96
N VAL A 38 -11.38 -12.63 2.94
CA VAL A 38 -12.14 -13.70 2.29
C VAL A 38 -11.59 -13.88 0.89
N LEU A 39 -10.94 -15.00 0.64
CA LEU A 39 -10.45 -15.40 -0.67
C LEU A 39 -11.59 -16.11 -1.39
N VAL A 40 -11.85 -15.72 -2.64
CA VAL A 40 -12.88 -16.32 -3.48
C VAL A 40 -12.22 -16.78 -4.78
N ASP A 41 -12.28 -18.07 -5.07
CA ASP A 41 -11.72 -18.62 -6.31
C ASP A 41 -12.69 -18.49 -7.50
N SER A 42 -12.23 -18.88 -8.69
CA SER A 42 -13.03 -18.83 -9.92
C SER A 42 -14.25 -19.76 -9.92
N SER A 43 -14.32 -20.70 -8.98
CA SER A 43 -15.44 -21.62 -8.77
C SER A 43 -16.35 -21.16 -7.63
N ASN A 44 -16.19 -19.92 -7.13
CA ASN A 44 -16.89 -19.34 -5.98
C ASN A 44 -16.65 -20.05 -4.64
N ASN A 45 -15.61 -20.88 -4.52
CA ASN A 45 -15.23 -21.41 -3.21
C ASN A 45 -14.65 -20.28 -2.36
N LYS A 46 -14.92 -20.33 -1.04
CA LYS A 46 -14.49 -19.29 -0.12
C LYS A 46 -13.57 -19.86 0.95
N GLU A 47 -12.44 -19.20 1.17
CA GLU A 47 -11.56 -19.41 2.31
C GLU A 47 -11.51 -18.11 3.13
N THR A 48 -11.63 -18.21 4.45
CA THR A 48 -11.53 -17.04 5.33
C THR A 48 -10.25 -17.11 6.15
N ARG A 49 -9.49 -16.01 6.15
CA ARG A 49 -8.26 -15.84 6.91
C ARG A 49 -8.41 -14.66 7.87
N GLU A 50 -7.82 -14.79 9.03
CA GLU A 50 -7.79 -13.75 10.04
C GLU A 50 -6.36 -13.26 10.19
N LEU A 51 -6.16 -11.94 10.11
CA LEU A 51 -4.86 -11.31 10.21
C LEU A 51 -4.89 -10.17 11.22
N LYS A 52 -3.75 -9.94 11.87
CA LYS A 52 -3.47 -8.69 12.57
C LYS A 52 -2.42 -7.91 11.81
N ARG A 53 -2.66 -6.62 11.59
CA ARG A 53 -1.66 -5.70 11.03
C ARG A 53 -1.27 -4.68 12.10
N TYR A 54 0.03 -4.43 12.19
CA TYR A 54 0.63 -3.40 13.02
C TYR A 54 1.48 -2.51 12.12
N ALA A 55 1.34 -1.20 12.23
CA ALA A 55 2.21 -0.23 11.60
C ALA A 55 2.74 0.73 12.66
N LYS A 56 4.02 1.10 12.58
CA LYS A 56 4.57 2.19 13.39
C LYS A 56 5.70 2.90 12.65
N LYS A 57 5.81 4.20 12.82
CA LYS A 57 7.02 4.94 12.47
C LYS A 57 8.12 4.69 13.50
N ASP A 58 9.35 4.57 13.04
CA ASP A 58 10.53 4.61 13.89
C ASP A 58 11.03 6.06 14.12
N SER A 59 12.17 6.22 14.79
CA SER A 59 12.73 7.53 15.11
C SER A 59 13.18 8.33 13.87
N ALA A 60 13.36 7.68 12.72
CA ALA A 60 13.67 8.33 11.45
C ALA A 60 12.40 8.69 10.65
N GLY A 61 11.22 8.38 11.18
CA GLY A 61 9.93 8.62 10.52
C GLY A 61 9.57 7.56 9.47
N LEU A 62 10.35 6.47 9.38
CA LEU A 62 10.14 5.37 8.44
C LEU A 62 9.26 4.30 9.07
N PHE A 63 8.38 3.70 8.28
CA PHE A 63 7.44 2.71 8.77
C PHE A 63 8.05 1.31 8.93
N LYS A 64 7.58 0.63 9.97
CA LYS A 64 7.72 -0.81 10.16
C LYS A 64 6.33 -1.43 10.23
N TYR A 65 6.07 -2.37 9.33
CA TYR A 65 4.81 -3.11 9.26
C TYR A 65 5.01 -4.56 9.67
N LEU A 66 4.05 -5.09 10.43
CA LEU A 66 3.93 -6.51 10.72
C LEU A 66 2.51 -6.96 10.38
N ALA A 67 2.36 -7.85 9.42
CA ALA A 67 1.13 -8.59 9.19
C ALA A 67 1.32 -10.02 9.70
N ARG A 68 0.41 -10.52 10.54
CA ARG A 68 0.47 -11.88 11.11
C ARG A 68 -0.88 -12.56 10.97
N PHE A 69 -0.89 -13.78 10.42
CA PHE A 69 -2.08 -14.61 10.39
C PHE A 69 -2.40 -15.18 11.77
N GLU A 70 -3.64 -15.01 12.22
CA GLU A 70 -4.20 -15.63 13.42
C GLU A 70 -4.98 -16.92 13.08
N GLY A 71 -5.43 -17.06 11.83
CA GLY A 71 -6.10 -18.26 11.33
C GLY A 71 -6.26 -18.27 9.81
N PRO A 72 -6.53 -19.44 9.20
CA PRO A 72 -6.74 -20.76 9.80
C PRO A 72 -5.47 -21.44 10.36
N ALA A 73 -5.63 -22.63 10.97
CA ALA A 73 -4.58 -23.29 11.76
C ALA A 73 -3.31 -23.66 10.98
N ASP A 74 -3.47 -23.98 9.71
CA ASP A 74 -2.42 -24.32 8.74
C ASP A 74 -1.51 -23.14 8.37
N ILE A 75 -2.00 -21.90 8.45
CA ILE A 75 -1.20 -20.69 8.17
C ILE A 75 -0.94 -19.84 9.41
N ARG A 76 -1.55 -20.18 10.55
CA ARG A 76 -1.44 -19.42 11.81
C ARG A 76 0.02 -19.16 12.19
N GLY A 77 0.28 -17.91 12.55
CA GLY A 77 1.61 -17.44 12.95
C GLY A 77 2.52 -17.11 11.77
N THR A 78 2.13 -17.41 10.52
CA THR A 78 2.82 -16.86 9.35
C THR A 78 2.78 -15.34 9.44
N ALA A 79 3.93 -14.70 9.22
CA ALA A 79 4.05 -13.27 9.37
C ALA A 79 4.94 -12.65 8.28
N LEU A 80 4.54 -11.47 7.81
CA LEU A 80 5.31 -10.62 6.92
C LEU A 80 5.75 -9.38 7.71
N LEU A 81 7.06 -9.16 7.76
CA LEU A 81 7.69 -7.96 8.32
C LEU A 81 8.20 -7.11 7.17
N THR A 82 7.76 -5.85 7.07
CA THR A 82 8.24 -4.88 6.09
C THR A 82 8.90 -3.71 6.81
N TRP A 83 10.15 -3.39 6.48
CA TRP A 83 10.85 -2.20 6.95
C TRP A 83 11.07 -1.26 5.77
N GLU A 84 10.46 -0.08 5.87
CA GLU A 84 10.65 0.99 4.90
C GLU A 84 12.11 1.44 4.89
N GLN A 85 12.64 1.67 3.69
CA GLN A 85 13.97 2.21 3.46
C GLN A 85 13.88 3.46 2.62
N LYS A 86 14.62 4.50 2.99
CA LYS A 86 14.53 5.81 2.32
C LYS A 86 15.05 5.77 0.88
N ASP A 87 16.29 5.32 0.71
CA ASP A 87 17.03 5.47 -0.55
C ASP A 87 17.33 4.11 -1.24
N ARG A 88 16.59 3.06 -0.88
CA ARG A 88 16.74 1.71 -1.46
C ARG A 88 15.45 0.90 -1.33
N GLU A 89 15.46 -0.32 -1.87
CA GLU A 89 14.37 -1.29 -1.70
C GLU A 89 14.08 -1.52 -0.20
N ASP A 90 12.80 -1.59 0.12
CA ASP A 90 12.32 -1.99 1.45
C ASP A 90 12.75 -3.41 1.77
N ASP A 91 13.01 -3.68 3.05
CA ASP A 91 13.30 -5.03 3.48
C ASP A 91 12.03 -5.76 3.88
N GLN A 92 11.78 -6.91 3.24
CA GLN A 92 10.66 -7.77 3.56
C GLN A 92 11.13 -9.16 3.99
N TRP A 93 10.58 -9.65 5.09
CA TRP A 93 10.82 -11.00 5.58
C TRP A 93 9.50 -11.73 5.83
N LEU A 94 9.39 -12.90 5.22
CA LEU A 94 8.28 -13.82 5.44
C LEU A 94 8.73 -14.93 6.41
N TYR A 95 8.09 -15.01 7.56
CA TYR A 95 8.25 -16.08 8.53
C TYR A 95 7.09 -17.07 8.41
N MET A 96 7.40 -18.35 8.27
CA MET A 96 6.44 -19.43 8.02
C MET A 96 6.63 -20.57 9.04
N PRO A 97 6.03 -20.46 10.25
CA PRO A 97 6.20 -21.46 11.29
C PRO A 97 5.62 -22.82 10.91
N ALA A 98 4.46 -22.84 10.23
CA ALA A 98 3.78 -24.06 9.79
C ALA A 98 4.56 -24.86 8.73
N TYR A 99 5.51 -24.22 8.03
CA TYR A 99 6.30 -24.82 6.95
C TYR A 99 7.76 -25.07 7.37
N GLY A 100 7.97 -25.44 8.63
CA GLY A 100 9.28 -25.77 9.19
C GLY A 100 10.08 -24.56 9.68
N GLN A 101 9.41 -23.54 10.23
CA GLN A 101 10.04 -22.36 10.84
C GLN A 101 11.00 -21.60 9.90
N LYS A 102 10.62 -21.50 8.63
CA LYS A 102 11.44 -20.85 7.61
C LYS A 102 11.32 -19.33 7.71
N LEU A 103 12.45 -18.65 7.64
CA LEU A 103 12.54 -17.21 7.40
C LEU A 103 13.06 -16.98 5.98
N LYS A 104 12.27 -16.31 5.15
CA LYS A 104 12.63 -15.99 3.76
C LYS A 104 12.67 -14.47 3.58
N ARG A 105 13.75 -13.95 3.01
CA ARG A 105 13.81 -12.56 2.54
C ARG A 105 13.12 -12.45 1.18
N ILE A 106 12.24 -11.46 1.01
CA ILE A 106 11.61 -11.10 -0.26
C ILE A 106 12.35 -9.87 -0.78
N ALA A 107 12.90 -9.96 -2.00
CA ALA A 107 13.71 -8.91 -2.63
C ALA A 107 13.72 -9.09 -4.16
N GLY A 108 14.01 -8.01 -4.89
CA GLY A 108 14.07 -8.01 -6.35
C GLY A 108 12.81 -8.60 -6.98
N GLY A 109 12.94 -9.39 -8.06
CA GLY A 109 11.80 -9.94 -8.81
C GLY A 109 10.81 -10.80 -7.99
N ASN A 110 11.18 -11.28 -6.80
CA ASN A 110 10.25 -12.04 -5.93
C ASN A 110 9.12 -11.16 -5.38
N LYS A 111 9.24 -9.83 -5.43
CA LYS A 111 8.23 -8.89 -4.90
C LYS A 111 6.90 -8.93 -5.67
N LYS A 112 6.96 -9.23 -6.98
CA LYS A 112 5.79 -9.43 -7.85
C LYS A 112 5.06 -10.76 -7.59
N GLY A 113 5.59 -11.62 -6.71
CA GLY A 113 4.96 -12.87 -6.33
C GLY A 113 3.76 -12.65 -5.41
N TYR A 114 2.75 -13.50 -5.54
CA TYR A 114 1.55 -13.45 -4.70
C TYR A 114 1.84 -13.80 -3.24
N PHE A 115 1.28 -13.00 -2.34
CA PHE A 115 1.36 -13.18 -0.91
C PHE A 115 0.45 -14.32 -0.46
N MET A 116 1.03 -15.46 -0.07
CA MET A 116 0.31 -16.58 0.55
C MET A 116 -0.95 -17.05 -0.22
N GLY A 117 -0.99 -16.91 -1.55
CA GLY A 117 -2.15 -17.29 -2.37
C GLY A 117 -3.30 -16.28 -2.37
N THR A 118 -3.07 -15.04 -1.93
CA THR A 118 -3.98 -13.91 -2.16
C THR A 118 -3.68 -13.24 -3.50
N ASP A 119 -4.57 -12.38 -3.98
CA ASP A 119 -4.32 -11.54 -5.16
C ASP A 119 -3.33 -10.39 -4.90
N PHE A 120 -3.01 -10.09 -3.63
CA PHE A 120 -1.96 -9.14 -3.30
C PHE A 120 -0.59 -9.73 -3.57
N SER A 121 0.28 -8.96 -4.21
CA SER A 121 1.72 -9.21 -4.28
C SER A 121 2.43 -8.76 -3.00
N TYR A 122 3.69 -9.16 -2.81
CA TYR A 122 4.49 -8.61 -1.70
C TYR A 122 4.75 -7.10 -1.87
N GLU A 123 4.79 -6.64 -3.12
CA GLU A 123 4.95 -5.23 -3.47
C GLU A 123 3.76 -4.37 -3.01
N ASP A 124 2.53 -4.87 -3.13
CA ASP A 124 1.31 -4.18 -2.65
C ASP A 124 1.29 -4.00 -1.12
N LEU A 125 2.13 -4.76 -0.40
CA LEU A 125 2.23 -4.74 1.06
C LEU A 125 3.42 -3.89 1.56
N ARG A 126 3.98 -3.05 0.68
CA ARG A 126 4.98 -2.04 1.01
C ARG A 126 4.32 -0.69 1.26
N PRO A 127 4.92 0.19 2.07
CA PRO A 127 4.52 1.59 2.11
C PRO A 127 4.66 2.25 0.73
N GLU A 128 3.68 3.08 0.38
CA GLU A 128 3.70 3.84 -0.87
C GLU A 128 4.81 4.90 -0.87
N LYS A 129 5.61 4.97 -1.92
CA LYS A 129 6.64 6.00 -2.16
C LYS A 129 6.24 6.83 -3.37
N LEU A 130 5.79 8.07 -3.15
CA LEU A 130 5.27 8.92 -4.23
C LEU A 130 6.34 9.30 -5.26
N GLU A 131 7.61 9.26 -4.88
CA GLU A 131 8.74 9.57 -5.75
C GLU A 131 9.02 8.50 -6.82
N THR A 132 8.45 7.29 -6.67
CA THR A 132 8.70 6.18 -7.61
C THR A 132 7.74 6.16 -8.80
N HIS A 133 6.81 7.12 -8.87
CA HIS A 133 5.77 7.19 -9.89
C HIS A 133 5.60 8.62 -10.43
N THR A 134 5.02 8.75 -11.63
CA THR A 134 4.48 9.99 -12.17
C THR A 134 2.95 9.96 -12.13
N TYR A 135 2.34 11.12 -11.91
CA TYR A 135 0.90 11.25 -11.70
C TYR A 135 0.26 12.26 -12.65
N ALA A 136 -0.80 11.85 -13.33
CA ALA A 136 -1.59 12.71 -14.22
C ALA A 136 -3.07 12.68 -13.84
N VAL A 137 -3.73 13.84 -13.83
CA VAL A 137 -5.19 13.91 -13.69
C VAL A 137 -5.80 13.61 -15.06
N LEU A 138 -6.47 12.47 -15.19
CA LEU A 138 -7.12 12.10 -16.45
C LEU A 138 -8.46 12.83 -16.61
N LYS A 139 -9.25 12.84 -15.54
CA LYS A 139 -10.58 13.48 -15.49
C LYS A 139 -11.06 13.65 -14.05
N LYS A 140 -12.12 14.44 -13.92
CA LYS A 140 -12.98 14.47 -12.73
C LYS A 140 -14.27 13.73 -13.06
N GLU A 141 -14.76 12.91 -12.15
CA GLU A 141 -16.02 12.20 -12.33
C GLU A 141 -16.78 12.06 -11.02
N LYS A 142 -18.03 11.60 -11.10
CA LYS A 142 -18.80 11.21 -9.93
C LYS A 142 -18.75 9.70 -9.76
N TYR A 143 -18.28 9.24 -8.62
CA TYR A 143 -18.32 7.84 -8.20
C TYR A 143 -19.09 7.74 -6.89
N ASP A 144 -20.11 6.88 -6.82
CA ASP A 144 -21.03 6.79 -5.67
C ASP A 144 -21.55 8.15 -5.16
N ASN A 145 -21.88 9.04 -6.11
CA ASN A 145 -22.36 10.39 -5.87
C ASN A 145 -21.36 11.32 -5.12
N GLN A 146 -20.08 10.97 -5.11
CA GLN A 146 -18.98 11.80 -4.62
C GLN A 146 -18.16 12.32 -5.80
N ASP A 147 -17.71 13.58 -5.73
CA ASP A 147 -16.78 14.12 -6.73
C ASP A 147 -15.38 13.52 -6.51
N CYS A 148 -14.86 12.88 -7.56
CA CYS A 148 -13.61 12.14 -7.54
C CYS A 148 -12.65 12.62 -8.63
N TYR A 149 -11.35 12.51 -8.36
CA TYR A 149 -10.29 12.62 -9.35
C TYR A 149 -9.91 11.23 -9.84
N VAL A 150 -9.84 11.05 -11.16
CA VAL A 150 -9.24 9.86 -11.77
C VAL A 150 -7.79 10.18 -12.06
N ILE A 151 -6.90 9.55 -11.30
CA ILE A 151 -5.45 9.75 -11.36
C ILE A 151 -4.81 8.55 -12.06
N GLU A 152 -4.03 8.81 -13.11
CA GLU A 152 -3.09 7.83 -13.65
C GLU A 152 -1.80 7.88 -12.83
N SER A 153 -1.31 6.71 -12.43
CA SER A 153 -0.04 6.53 -11.74
C SER A 153 0.82 5.58 -12.56
N LEU A 154 1.95 6.05 -13.07
CA LEU A 154 2.88 5.25 -13.90
C LEU A 154 4.23 5.12 -13.20
N PRO A 155 4.81 3.90 -13.10
CA PRO A 155 6.16 3.69 -12.57
C PRO A 155 7.19 4.56 -13.29
N SER A 156 8.01 5.30 -12.53
CA SER A 156 9.04 6.20 -13.07
C SER A 156 10.45 5.61 -12.99
N THR A 157 10.64 4.53 -12.22
CA THR A 157 11.93 3.86 -12.02
C THR A 157 11.92 2.47 -12.66
N ASP A 158 13.09 1.94 -13.03
CA ASP A 158 13.20 0.57 -13.57
C ASP A 158 12.93 -0.50 -12.51
N GLU A 159 13.06 -0.16 -11.24
CA GLU A 159 12.74 -1.04 -10.11
C GLU A 159 11.25 -1.36 -10.01
N GLU A 160 10.40 -0.39 -10.36
CA GLU A 160 8.93 -0.47 -10.26
C GLU A 160 8.26 -0.87 -11.58
N LYS A 161 9.01 -0.91 -12.70
CA LYS A 161 8.55 -1.47 -13.98
C LYS A 161 8.57 -3.00 -13.95
#